data_AF-A0A443S4J3-F1
#
_entry.id   AF-A0A443S4J3-F1
#
_cell.length_a   1.000
_cell.length_b   1.000
_cell.length_c   1.000
_cell.angle_alpha   90.00
_cell.angle_beta   90.00
_cell.angle_gamma   90.00
#
_symmetry.space_group_name_H-M   'P 1'
#
loop_
_entity.id
_entity.type
_entity.pdbx_description
1 polymer ?
#
loop_
_entity_poly.entity_id
_entity_poly.type
_entity_poly.pdbx_seq_one_letter_code
_entity_poly.pdbx_strand_id
1 'polypeptide(L)'
;MKFAALLIACFIVAVSAKQQQPGSWLKPRKLKNYILNIVKFNFSKEKCGENQVFDSCGTTCPTTCENKDEQDGICTDDCQVGCRCKDGYVLHGGKCILPKQCPPMKKQQNKPKKQQQDNSLWEKPKKCGKNEHWSRCDTTCPRTCEHVIRGQKDEDIVCTLDCMSGCFCNDGYVRKGKRCVRESECFTKTF
;
A
#
# COMPACT_ATOMS: atom_id res chain seq x y z
N MET A 1 16.10 -3.85 57.66
CA MET A 1 16.95 -4.17 56.49
C MET A 1 17.13 -2.93 55.61
N LYS A 2 17.92 -1.93 56.04
CA LYS A 2 18.18 -0.70 55.26
C LYS A 2 19.64 -0.22 55.32
N PHE A 3 20.56 -1.03 55.83
CA PHE A 3 21.96 -0.64 56.04
C PHE A 3 22.99 -1.36 55.14
N ALA A 4 22.57 -2.34 54.32
CA ALA A 4 23.52 -3.12 53.50
C ALA A 4 23.79 -2.54 52.10
N ALA A 5 22.91 -1.68 51.56
CA ALA A 5 23.06 -1.18 50.18
C ALA A 5 23.98 0.04 50.05
N LEU A 6 24.33 0.70 51.16
CA LEU A 6 25.15 1.93 51.17
C LEU A 6 26.65 1.67 50.98
N LEU A 7 27.14 0.44 51.17
CA LEU A 7 28.58 0.14 51.06
C LEU A 7 29.01 -0.29 49.65
N ILE A 8 28.12 -0.84 48.83
CA ILE A 8 28.45 -1.25 47.45
C ILE A 8 28.64 -0.03 46.53
N ALA A 9 27.90 1.07 46.79
CA ALA A 9 28.00 2.30 46.02
C ALA A 9 29.33 3.05 46.21
N CYS A 10 30.05 2.85 47.33
CA CYS A 10 31.35 3.47 47.54
C CYS A 10 32.48 2.81 46.76
N PHE A 11 32.39 1.49 46.47
CA PHE A 11 33.47 0.79 45.77
C PHE A 11 33.54 1.10 44.27
N ILE A 12 32.40 1.36 43.61
CA ILE A 12 32.38 1.69 42.17
C ILE A 12 32.99 3.09 41.92
N VAL A 13 32.86 4.01 42.88
CA VAL A 13 33.43 5.37 42.75
C VAL A 13 34.97 5.36 42.80
N ALA A 14 35.60 4.33 43.38
CA ALA A 14 37.06 4.28 43.49
C ALA A 14 37.78 3.84 42.21
N VAL A 15 37.14 3.10 41.30
CA VAL A 15 37.82 2.51 40.12
C VAL A 15 37.94 3.50 38.95
N SER A 16 37.10 4.54 38.87
CA SER A 16 37.12 5.47 37.73
C SER A 16 37.83 6.79 38.00
N ALA A 17 38.41 6.98 39.19
CA ALA A 17 39.08 8.22 39.59
C ALA A 17 40.57 8.21 39.23
N LYS A 18 40.93 8.04 37.94
CA LYS A 18 42.20 8.60 37.42
C LYS A 18 42.16 8.71 35.90
N GLN A 19 42.38 9.95 35.45
CA GLN A 19 42.65 10.41 34.09
C GLN A 19 41.43 10.63 33.18
N GLN A 20 40.81 11.82 33.28
CA GLN A 20 40.75 12.78 32.16
C GLN A 20 40.33 14.19 32.65
N GLN A 21 40.77 15.19 31.92
CA GLN A 21 40.79 16.64 32.18
C GLN A 21 39.42 17.38 32.02
N PRO A 22 39.34 18.71 32.31
CA PRO A 22 38.18 19.37 32.92
C PRO A 22 37.20 19.98 31.91
N GLY A 23 35.95 20.19 32.36
CA GLY A 23 35.08 21.22 31.80
C GLY A 23 33.77 20.74 31.16
N SER A 24 32.77 20.45 31.98
CA SER A 24 31.44 21.12 31.93
C SER A 24 30.47 20.38 32.86
N TRP A 25 30.36 20.86 34.09
CA TRP A 25 29.35 20.36 35.02
C TRP A 25 27.98 20.89 34.59
N LEU A 26 27.13 20.05 34.03
CA LEU A 26 25.69 20.34 33.94
C LEU A 26 25.14 20.44 35.37
N LYS A 27 24.67 21.64 35.73
CA LYS A 27 24.07 21.96 37.05
C LYS A 27 23.06 20.87 37.48
N PRO A 28 22.94 20.52 38.78
CA PRO A 28 22.13 19.39 39.27
C PRO A 28 20.62 19.45 38.92
N ARG A 29 20.08 20.64 38.60
CA ARG A 29 18.71 20.79 38.04
C ARG A 29 18.58 20.27 36.61
N LYS A 30 19.63 20.37 35.79
CA LYS A 30 19.62 19.88 34.41
C LYS A 30 19.79 18.37 34.33
N LEU A 31 20.47 17.72 35.28
CA LEU A 31 20.53 16.26 35.37
C LEU A 31 19.19 15.66 35.84
N LYS A 32 18.50 16.30 36.81
CA LYS A 32 17.13 15.91 37.20
C LYS A 32 16.15 16.03 36.03
N ASN A 33 16.19 17.12 35.26
CA ASN A 33 15.34 17.25 34.06
C ASN A 33 15.76 16.32 32.92
N TYR A 34 17.06 16.03 32.77
CA TYR A 34 17.56 15.09 31.77
C TYR A 34 17.13 13.65 32.09
N ILE A 35 17.22 13.23 33.36
CA ILE A 35 16.72 11.93 33.83
C ILE A 35 15.18 11.90 33.81
N LEU A 36 14.48 12.98 34.20
CA LEU A 36 13.02 13.06 34.12
C LEU A 36 12.54 13.03 32.65
N ASN A 37 13.30 13.60 31.73
CA ASN A 37 13.06 13.50 30.29
C ASN A 37 13.41 12.10 29.77
N ILE A 38 14.49 11.46 30.19
CA ILE A 38 14.83 10.08 29.80
C ILE A 38 13.76 9.09 30.29
N VAL A 39 13.26 9.23 31.52
CA VAL A 39 12.19 8.39 32.08
C VAL A 39 10.83 8.70 31.44
N LYS A 40 10.55 9.96 31.06
CA LYS A 40 9.37 10.32 30.24
C LYS A 40 9.49 9.83 28.79
N PHE A 41 10.70 9.80 28.23
CA PHE A 41 10.99 9.42 26.84
C PHE A 41 11.10 7.88 26.68
N ASN A 42 11.36 7.14 27.76
CA ASN A 42 11.42 5.66 27.77
C ASN A 42 10.19 4.98 28.39
N PHE A 43 9.06 5.68 28.52
CA PHE A 43 7.78 5.06 28.87
C PHE A 43 6.66 5.37 27.86
N SER A 44 7.03 5.47 26.59
CA SER A 44 6.15 5.11 25.48
C SER A 44 6.68 3.82 24.84
N LYS A 45 6.59 2.71 25.59
CA LYS A 45 6.06 1.52 24.90
C LYS A 45 4.63 1.94 24.59
N GLU A 46 4.44 2.56 23.43
CA GLU A 46 3.19 3.20 23.04
C GLU A 46 2.07 2.20 23.29
N LYS A 47 1.27 2.47 24.33
CA LYS A 47 0.11 1.62 24.60
C LYS A 47 -0.80 1.83 23.41
N CYS A 48 -0.84 0.83 22.53
CA CYS A 48 -1.79 0.81 21.45
C CYS A 48 -3.21 1.00 22.02
N GLY A 49 -4.05 1.67 21.25
CA GLY A 49 -5.41 1.95 21.64
C GLY A 49 -6.25 0.69 21.79
N GLU A 50 -7.53 0.89 22.11
CA GLU A 50 -8.48 -0.21 22.20
C GLU A 50 -8.54 -0.98 20.86
N ASN A 51 -8.53 -2.31 20.94
CA ASN A 51 -8.52 -3.22 19.80
C ASN A 51 -7.33 -3.06 18.83
N GLN A 52 -6.23 -2.49 19.32
CA GLN A 52 -4.96 -2.42 18.60
C GLN A 52 -3.89 -3.30 19.25
N VAL A 53 -2.88 -3.66 18.47
CA VAL A 53 -1.69 -4.40 18.89
C VAL A 53 -0.46 -3.74 18.27
N PHE A 54 0.63 -3.66 19.05
CA PHE A 54 1.89 -3.13 18.54
C PHE A 54 2.51 -4.15 17.60
N ASP A 55 2.92 -3.68 16.43
CA ASP A 55 3.58 -4.46 15.40
C ASP A 55 4.90 -3.78 15.01
N SER A 56 5.98 -4.53 15.12
CA SER A 56 7.31 -4.06 14.72
C SER A 56 7.56 -4.15 13.21
N CYS A 57 6.68 -4.83 12.47
CA CYS A 57 6.64 -4.85 11.01
C CYS A 57 5.20 -5.16 10.59
N GLY A 58 4.30 -4.19 10.78
CA GLY A 58 2.93 -4.28 10.32
C GLY A 58 2.80 -3.96 8.83
N THR A 59 1.65 -4.30 8.25
CA THR A 59 1.31 -3.93 6.87
C THR A 59 1.13 -2.41 6.71
N THR A 60 1.55 -1.87 5.56
CA THR A 60 1.23 -0.50 5.10
C THR A 60 -0.20 -0.37 4.58
N CYS A 61 -0.92 -1.49 4.42
CA CYS A 61 -2.29 -1.57 3.94
C CYS A 61 -3.25 -2.07 5.03
N PRO A 62 -3.62 -1.25 6.02
CA PRO A 62 -4.58 -1.68 7.02
C PRO A 62 -5.97 -1.92 6.40
N THR A 63 -6.66 -2.95 6.86
CA THR A 63 -8.09 -3.12 6.58
C THR A 63 -8.88 -2.02 7.28
N THR A 64 -9.67 -1.28 6.53
CA THR A 64 -10.54 -0.18 6.97
C THR A 64 -12.01 -0.49 6.70
N CYS A 65 -12.92 0.32 7.23
CA CYS A 65 -14.35 0.15 6.93
C CYS A 65 -14.69 0.27 5.44
N GLU A 66 -13.85 0.98 4.68
CA GLU A 66 -14.01 1.27 3.27
C GLU A 66 -13.56 0.10 2.37
N ASN A 67 -12.56 -0.69 2.80
CA ASN A 67 -12.01 -1.81 2.01
C ASN A 67 -12.21 -3.20 2.64
N LYS A 68 -12.93 -3.32 3.77
CA LYS A 68 -13.19 -4.60 4.47
C LYS A 68 -13.82 -5.72 3.63
N ASP A 69 -14.47 -5.35 2.53
CA ASP A 69 -15.16 -6.27 1.61
C ASP A 69 -14.34 -6.56 0.34
N GLU A 70 -13.13 -5.99 0.23
CA GLU A 70 -12.21 -6.22 -0.89
C GLU A 70 -11.35 -7.46 -0.61
N GLN A 71 -11.43 -8.43 -1.53
CA GLN A 71 -10.57 -9.61 -1.52
C GLN A 71 -9.30 -9.26 -2.31
N ASP A 72 -8.13 -9.34 -1.66
CA ASP A 72 -6.80 -9.27 -2.28
C ASP A 72 -6.41 -7.91 -2.90
N GLY A 73 -6.28 -6.89 -2.04
CA GLY A 73 -5.59 -5.65 -2.42
C GLY A 73 -4.08 -5.91 -2.63
N ILE A 74 -3.52 -5.36 -3.71
CA ILE A 74 -2.06 -5.37 -3.93
C ILE A 74 -1.42 -4.50 -2.84
N CYS A 75 -0.56 -5.11 -2.02
CA CYS A 75 0.17 -4.44 -0.96
C CYS A 75 1.65 -4.76 -1.09
N THR A 76 2.49 -3.76 -0.80
CA THR A 76 3.95 -3.94 -0.79
C THR A 76 4.38 -4.63 0.49
N ASP A 77 5.51 -5.35 0.43
CA ASP A 77 6.14 -6.00 1.60
C ASP A 77 6.86 -4.99 2.53
N ASP A 78 6.48 -3.72 2.47
CA ASP A 78 7.06 -2.67 3.30
C ASP A 78 6.59 -2.81 4.76
N CYS A 79 7.54 -2.75 5.70
CA CYS A 79 7.24 -2.79 7.13
C CYS A 79 6.83 -1.41 7.66
N GLN A 80 5.62 -1.31 8.23
CA GLN A 80 5.22 -0.17 9.05
C GLN A 80 5.29 -0.52 10.54
N VAL A 81 6.22 0.12 11.26
CA VAL A 81 6.31 0.02 12.73
C VAL A 81 5.18 0.84 13.36
N GLY A 82 4.38 0.24 14.24
CA GLY A 82 3.35 0.96 14.98
C GLY A 82 2.20 0.07 15.45
N CYS A 83 1.08 0.70 15.80
CA CYS A 83 -0.12 -0.02 16.23
C CYS A 83 -1.00 -0.39 15.03
N ARG A 84 -1.34 -1.67 14.87
CA ARG A 84 -2.34 -2.15 13.91
C ARG A 84 -3.61 -2.63 14.61
N CYS A 85 -4.71 -2.74 13.89
CA CYS A 85 -5.91 -3.39 14.40
C CYS A 85 -5.64 -4.87 14.67
N LYS A 86 -6.22 -5.38 15.76
CA LYS A 86 -6.27 -6.83 16.03
C LYS A 86 -7.06 -7.53 14.94
N ASP A 87 -6.78 -8.81 14.73
CA ASP A 87 -7.47 -9.61 13.72
C ASP A 87 -8.99 -9.61 13.98
N GLY A 88 -9.78 -9.44 12.91
CA GLY A 88 -11.23 -9.28 12.99
C GLY A 88 -11.72 -7.86 13.28
N TYR A 89 -10.82 -6.89 13.47
CA TYR A 89 -11.14 -5.46 13.58
C TYR A 89 -10.67 -4.69 12.35
N VAL A 90 -11.38 -3.61 12.03
CA VAL A 90 -11.09 -2.72 10.91
C VAL A 90 -10.91 -1.28 11.39
N LEU A 91 -10.05 -0.54 10.70
CA LEU A 91 -9.75 0.85 11.02
C LEU A 91 -10.85 1.79 10.51
N HIS A 92 -11.34 2.68 11.37
CA HIS A 92 -12.26 3.74 10.98
C HIS A 92 -12.09 4.95 11.90
N GLY A 93 -11.83 6.14 11.32
CA GLY A 93 -11.63 7.37 12.09
C GLY A 93 -10.52 7.27 13.15
N GLY A 94 -9.47 6.50 12.88
CA GLY A 94 -8.35 6.27 13.80
C GLY A 94 -8.61 5.24 14.92
N LYS A 95 -9.76 4.56 14.91
CA LYS A 95 -10.13 3.53 15.90
C LYS A 95 -10.32 2.17 15.24
N CYS A 96 -10.02 1.10 15.97
CA CYS A 96 -10.28 -0.27 15.53
C CYS A 96 -11.64 -0.74 16.04
N ILE A 97 -12.57 -0.95 15.12
CA ILE A 97 -13.96 -1.34 15.40
C ILE A 97 -14.30 -2.64 14.68
N LEU A 98 -15.39 -3.29 15.09
CA LEU A 98 -15.87 -4.48 14.39
C LEU A 98 -16.40 -4.09 13.00
N PRO A 99 -16.27 -4.94 11.97
CA PRO A 99 -16.85 -4.69 10.64
C PRO A 99 -18.33 -4.33 10.66
N LYS A 100 -19.09 -4.90 11.61
CA LYS A 100 -20.52 -4.64 11.81
C LYS A 100 -20.82 -3.23 12.36
N GLN A 101 -19.83 -2.57 12.95
CA GLN A 101 -19.93 -1.21 13.50
C GLN A 101 -19.52 -0.13 12.49
N CYS A 102 -19.10 -0.52 11.28
CA CYS A 102 -18.83 0.44 10.23
C CYS A 102 -20.08 1.27 9.92
N PRO A 103 -19.93 2.59 9.72
CA PRO A 103 -21.05 3.39 9.26
C PRO A 103 -21.58 2.83 7.94
N PRO A 104 -22.90 2.94 7.68
CA PRO A 104 -23.43 2.58 6.38
C PRO A 104 -22.67 3.39 5.33
N MET A 105 -21.94 2.71 4.45
CA MET A 105 -21.29 3.35 3.32
C MET A 105 -22.42 4.05 2.57
N LYS A 106 -22.44 5.38 2.64
CA LYS A 106 -23.24 6.16 1.71
C LYS A 106 -22.66 5.76 0.37
N LYS A 107 -23.36 4.87 -0.35
CA LYS A 107 -23.22 4.78 -1.79
C LYS A 107 -23.31 6.24 -2.18
N GLN A 108 -22.18 6.83 -2.57
CA GLN A 108 -22.24 8.07 -3.30
C GLN A 108 -22.99 7.64 -4.54
N GLN A 109 -24.32 7.73 -4.47
CA GLN A 109 -25.16 7.91 -5.61
C GLN A 109 -24.69 9.26 -6.11
N ASN A 110 -23.55 9.23 -6.81
CA ASN A 110 -23.26 10.16 -7.87
C ASN A 110 -24.39 9.91 -8.86
N LYS A 111 -25.55 10.48 -8.53
CA LYS A 111 -26.66 10.70 -9.43
C LYS A 111 -25.96 11.30 -10.65
N PRO A 112 -26.02 10.67 -11.84
CA PRO A 112 -25.27 11.17 -12.97
C PRO A 112 -25.77 12.58 -13.24
N LYS A 113 -24.96 13.59 -12.87
CA LYS A 113 -25.11 14.93 -13.41
C LYS A 113 -24.82 14.76 -14.89
N LYS A 114 -25.88 14.78 -15.70
CA LYS A 114 -25.75 14.95 -17.14
C LYS A 114 -25.03 16.28 -17.38
N GLN A 115 -24.17 16.27 -18.41
CA GLN A 115 -23.42 17.38 -19.00
C GLN A 115 -22.15 17.71 -18.20
N GLN A 116 -20.94 17.74 -18.76
CA GLN A 116 -20.50 18.02 -20.13
C GLN A 116 -19.16 17.29 -20.34
N GLN A 117 -18.87 16.92 -21.59
CA GLN A 117 -17.61 16.37 -22.08
C GLN A 117 -16.36 17.14 -21.59
N ASP A 118 -15.65 16.57 -20.61
CA ASP A 118 -14.23 16.80 -20.36
C ASP A 118 -13.58 15.51 -19.81
N ASN A 119 -12.27 15.42 -19.87
CA ASN A 119 -11.53 14.17 -20.00
C ASN A 119 -11.36 13.38 -18.69
N SER A 120 -11.83 12.13 -18.67
CA SER A 120 -11.31 11.07 -17.80
C SER A 120 -10.84 9.89 -18.66
N LEU A 121 -9.53 9.71 -18.78
CA LEU A 121 -8.85 8.64 -19.52
C LEU A 121 -8.98 7.24 -18.87
N TRP A 122 -9.88 7.08 -17.91
CA TRP A 122 -10.01 5.86 -17.11
C TRP A 122 -11.45 5.35 -16.99
N GLU A 123 -12.42 6.01 -17.63
CA GLU A 123 -13.81 5.54 -17.60
C GLU A 123 -14.06 4.46 -18.64
N LYS A 124 -14.59 3.32 -18.17
CA LYS A 124 -15.04 2.21 -19.01
C LYS A 124 -16.02 2.74 -20.07
N PRO A 125 -15.73 2.60 -21.39
CA PRO A 125 -16.66 3.00 -22.43
C PRO A 125 -17.96 2.20 -22.29
N LYS A 126 -19.08 2.81 -22.68
CA LYS A 126 -20.42 2.17 -22.61
C LYS A 126 -20.46 0.83 -23.34
N LYS A 127 -19.65 0.66 -24.38
CA LYS A 127 -19.51 -0.59 -25.13
C LYS A 127 -18.15 -0.62 -25.87
N CYS A 128 -17.48 -1.76 -25.89
CA CYS A 128 -16.35 -2.00 -26.78
C CYS A 128 -16.81 -2.34 -28.20
N GLY A 129 -15.87 -2.32 -29.15
CA GLY A 129 -16.10 -2.72 -30.53
C GLY A 129 -16.47 -4.21 -30.66
N LYS A 130 -16.76 -4.62 -31.89
CA LYS A 130 -17.02 -6.04 -32.18
C LYS A 130 -15.74 -6.85 -31.90
N ASN A 131 -15.89 -7.95 -31.17
CA ASN A 131 -14.81 -8.83 -30.75
C ASN A 131 -13.76 -8.15 -29.84
N GLU A 132 -14.22 -7.17 -29.07
CA GLU A 132 -13.41 -6.52 -28.05
C GLU A 132 -14.06 -6.68 -26.67
N HIS A 133 -13.24 -6.85 -25.64
CA HIS A 133 -13.63 -6.77 -24.25
C HIS A 133 -12.93 -5.60 -23.58
N TRP A 134 -13.55 -5.07 -22.53
CA TRP A 134 -12.93 -4.02 -21.73
C TRP A 134 -12.12 -4.63 -20.60
N SER A 135 -10.92 -4.13 -20.40
CA SER A 135 -10.09 -4.46 -19.25
C SER A 135 -9.53 -3.18 -18.61
N ARG A 136 -9.31 -3.23 -17.29
CA ARG A 136 -8.62 -2.16 -16.54
C ARG A 136 -7.11 -2.21 -16.72
N CYS A 137 -6.57 -3.39 -16.98
CA CYS A 137 -5.16 -3.67 -17.06
C CYS A 137 -5.01 -4.83 -18.02
N ASP A 138 -4.69 -4.50 -19.26
CA ASP A 138 -4.36 -5.46 -20.31
C ASP A 138 -3.09 -5.00 -21.03
N THR A 139 -2.53 -5.86 -21.87
CA THR A 139 -1.27 -5.61 -22.57
C THR A 139 -1.30 -4.29 -23.35
N THR A 140 -0.23 -3.51 -23.21
CA THR A 140 0.05 -2.35 -24.08
C THR A 140 0.45 -2.76 -25.50
N CYS A 141 0.68 -4.05 -25.70
CA CYS A 141 1.37 -4.66 -26.82
C CYS A 141 0.50 -5.80 -27.40
N PRO A 142 -0.68 -5.49 -27.96
CA PRO A 142 -1.61 -6.50 -28.45
C PRO A 142 -1.10 -7.19 -29.73
N ARG A 143 -1.48 -8.46 -29.92
CA ARG A 143 -1.25 -9.20 -31.17
C ARG A 143 -1.95 -8.51 -32.36
N THR A 144 -1.23 -8.30 -33.46
CA THR A 144 -1.73 -7.61 -34.65
C THR A 144 -1.65 -8.48 -35.90
N CYS A 145 -2.36 -8.11 -36.96
CA CYS A 145 -2.24 -8.80 -38.24
C CYS A 145 -0.83 -8.80 -38.82
N GLU A 146 0.01 -7.81 -38.49
CA GLU A 146 1.40 -7.80 -38.94
C GLU A 146 2.21 -8.95 -38.32
N HIS A 147 1.97 -9.25 -37.04
CA HIS A 147 2.59 -10.39 -36.36
C HIS A 147 2.14 -11.71 -36.99
N VAL A 148 0.84 -11.83 -37.32
CA VAL A 148 0.28 -12.99 -38.02
C VAL A 148 0.92 -13.18 -39.40
N ILE A 149 1.06 -12.12 -40.18
CA ILE A 149 1.66 -12.17 -41.53
C ILE A 149 3.14 -12.58 -41.47
N ARG A 150 3.86 -12.16 -40.42
CA ARG A 150 5.26 -12.53 -40.18
C ARG A 150 5.43 -13.90 -39.52
N GLY A 151 4.33 -14.58 -39.17
CA GLY A 151 4.37 -15.88 -38.49
C GLY A 151 4.84 -15.82 -37.04
N GLN A 152 4.82 -14.64 -36.41
CA GLN A 152 5.23 -14.47 -35.01
C GLN A 152 4.13 -14.97 -34.07
N LYS A 153 4.47 -15.76 -33.06
CA LYS A 153 3.54 -16.20 -32.00
C LYS A 153 3.56 -15.22 -30.82
N ASP A 154 2.65 -15.39 -29.86
CA ASP A 154 2.55 -14.45 -28.73
C ASP A 154 3.78 -14.48 -27.84
N GLU A 155 4.44 -15.63 -27.76
CA GLU A 155 5.69 -15.79 -27.04
C GLU A 155 6.88 -15.08 -27.71
N ASP A 156 6.80 -14.82 -29.02
CA ASP A 156 7.84 -14.13 -29.78
C ASP A 156 7.74 -12.60 -29.66
N ILE A 157 6.60 -12.09 -29.16
CA ILE A 157 6.35 -10.65 -29.05
C ILE A 157 6.88 -10.18 -27.70
N VAL A 158 8.03 -9.48 -27.73
CA VAL A 158 8.61 -8.87 -26.53
C VAL A 158 7.79 -7.65 -26.13
N CYS A 159 7.14 -7.73 -24.98
CA CYS A 159 6.33 -6.65 -24.41
C CYS A 159 6.82 -6.29 -23.01
N THR A 160 6.58 -5.05 -22.57
CA THR A 160 6.78 -4.68 -21.17
C THR A 160 5.66 -5.25 -20.29
N LEU A 161 5.89 -5.32 -18.97
CA LEU A 161 4.84 -5.70 -18.01
C LEU A 161 3.84 -4.56 -17.74
N ASP A 162 3.99 -3.43 -18.44
CA ASP A 162 3.06 -2.32 -18.34
C ASP A 162 1.72 -2.71 -18.96
N CYS A 163 0.65 -2.30 -18.28
CA CYS A 163 -0.71 -2.49 -18.77
C CYS A 163 -1.42 -1.16 -18.96
N MET A 164 -2.37 -1.13 -19.90
CA MET A 164 -3.27 0.00 -20.12
C MET A 164 -4.72 -0.41 -19.89
N SER A 165 -5.54 0.56 -19.51
CA SER A 165 -6.99 0.38 -19.48
C SER A 165 -7.59 0.67 -20.86
N GLY A 166 -8.59 -0.09 -21.28
CA GLY A 166 -9.14 0.07 -22.62
C GLY A 166 -9.96 -1.12 -23.13
N CYS A 167 -10.32 -1.04 -24.41
CA CYS A 167 -10.91 -2.16 -25.15
C CYS A 167 -9.82 -2.92 -25.92
N PHE A 168 -9.74 -4.21 -25.67
CA PHE A 168 -8.74 -5.13 -26.20
C PHE A 168 -9.42 -6.23 -27.00
N CYS A 169 -8.72 -6.80 -27.98
CA CYS A 169 -9.27 -7.90 -28.75
C CYS A 169 -9.53 -9.10 -27.85
N ASN A 170 -10.67 -9.76 -28.04
CA ASN A 170 -10.93 -11.04 -27.38
C ASN A 170 -9.91 -12.10 -27.84
N ASP A 171 -9.72 -13.12 -27.02
CA ASP A 171 -8.89 -14.28 -27.37
C ASP A 171 -9.27 -14.85 -28.75
N GLY A 172 -8.27 -15.16 -29.55
CA GLY A 172 -8.43 -15.60 -30.94
C GLY A 172 -8.70 -14.49 -31.95
N TYR A 173 -8.71 -13.22 -31.53
CA TYR A 173 -8.78 -12.06 -32.41
C TYR A 173 -7.50 -11.22 -32.34
N VAL A 174 -7.11 -10.69 -33.51
CA VAL A 174 -5.93 -9.83 -33.65
C VAL A 174 -6.32 -8.46 -34.18
N ARG A 175 -5.52 -7.46 -33.84
CA ARG A 175 -5.79 -6.07 -34.19
C ARG A 175 -5.43 -5.80 -35.66
N LYS A 176 -6.42 -5.34 -36.45
CA LYS A 176 -6.25 -4.83 -37.83
C LYS A 176 -6.78 -3.40 -37.88
N GLY A 177 -5.88 -2.43 -37.67
CA GLY A 177 -6.26 -1.03 -37.49
C GLY A 177 -7.12 -0.83 -36.25
N LYS A 178 -8.35 -0.32 -36.41
CA LYS A 178 -9.29 -0.05 -35.30
C LYS A 178 -10.26 -1.20 -35.00
N ARG A 179 -10.06 -2.40 -35.58
CA ARG A 179 -10.99 -3.53 -35.45
C ARG A 179 -10.25 -4.80 -35.06
N CYS A 180 -10.93 -5.67 -34.33
CA CYS A 180 -10.46 -7.01 -34.00
C CYS A 180 -11.06 -8.04 -34.97
N VAL A 181 -10.18 -8.71 -35.70
CA VAL A 181 -10.51 -9.68 -36.76
C VAL A 181 -9.88 -11.03 -36.43
N ARG A 182 -10.38 -12.11 -37.03
CA ARG A 182 -9.70 -13.41 -36.92
C ARG A 182 -8.40 -13.39 -37.70
N GLU A 183 -7.44 -14.21 -37.29
CA GLU A 183 -6.14 -14.32 -37.97
C GLU A 183 -6.28 -14.65 -39.47
N SER A 184 -7.26 -15.47 -39.84
CA SER A 184 -7.57 -15.79 -41.25
C SER A 184 -7.95 -14.57 -42.08
N GLU A 185 -8.48 -13.51 -41.46
CA GLU A 185 -8.90 -12.26 -42.12
C GLU A 185 -7.73 -11.25 -42.27
N CYS A 186 -6.54 -11.57 -41.77
CA CYS A 186 -5.35 -10.75 -41.98
C CYS A 186 -4.87 -10.80 -43.44
N PHE A 187 -5.07 -11.93 -44.11
CA PHE A 187 -4.59 -12.16 -45.48
C PHE A 187 -5.53 -11.65 -46.58
N THR A 188 -6.75 -11.23 -46.23
CA THR A 188 -7.70 -10.66 -47.19
C THR A 188 -7.38 -9.18 -47.43
N LYS A 189 -7.05 -8.81 -48.67
CA LYS A 189 -6.96 -7.42 -49.11
C LYS A 189 -8.36 -6.80 -49.10
N THR A 190 -8.55 -5.71 -48.37
CA THR A 190 -9.69 -4.81 -48.56
C THR A 190 -9.46 -4.07 -49.87
N PHE A 191 -10.28 -4.34 -50.87
CA PHE A 191 -10.30 -3.63 -52.15
C PHE A 191 -10.88 -2.23 -51.98
#